data_AF-A0A2G6G4D4-F1
#
_entry.id   AF-A0A2G6G4D4-F1
#
_cell.length_a   1.000
_cell.length_b   1.000
_cell.length_c   1.000
_cell.angle_alpha   90.00
_cell.angle_beta   90.00
_cell.angle_gamma   90.00
#
_symmetry.space_group_name_H-M   'P 1'
#
loop_
_entity.id
_entity.type
_entity.pdbx_description
1 polymer ?
#
loop_
_entity_poly.entity_id
_entity_poly.type
_entity_poly.pdbx_seq_one_letter_code
_entity_poly.pdbx_strand_id
1 'polypeptide(L)' 'MPPSTRRRVLARDQHRCQAPGCPHTRFLEIHHITPRSEGGPNAEENLTTLCSACHQRAHDKPKPTREKNHQPGANPKGR' A
#
# COMPACT_ATOMS: atom_id res chain seq x y z
N MET A 1 15.88 10.64 -2.19
CA MET A 1 15.79 10.36 -0.74
C MET A 1 17.16 9.98 -0.20
N PRO A 2 17.65 10.60 0.89
CA PRO A 2 18.90 10.23 1.55
C PRO A 2 18.88 8.80 2.15
N PRO A 3 20.02 8.08 2.22
CA PRO A 3 20.08 6.74 2.83
C PRO A 3 19.71 6.70 4.32
N SER A 4 19.91 7.79 5.06
CA SER A 4 19.50 7.93 6.46
C SER A 4 17.98 7.97 6.59
N THR A 5 17.30 8.76 5.74
CA THR A 5 15.83 8.81 5.67
C THR A 5 15.24 7.43 5.37
N ARG A 6 15.80 6.70 4.41
CA ARG A 6 15.37 5.32 4.10
C ARG A 6 15.40 4.42 5.33
N ARG A 7 16.50 4.46 6.08
CA ARG A 7 16.66 3.66 7.30
C ARG A 7 15.65 4.03 8.37
N ARG A 8 15.40 5.33 8.57
CA ARG A 8 14.40 5.83 9.54
C ARG A 8 12.99 5.37 9.20
N VAL A 9 12.57 5.48 7.94
CA VAL A 9 11.25 5.01 7.48
C VAL A 9 11.10 3.50 7.68
N LEU A 10 12.09 2.70 7.28
CA LEU A 10 12.05 1.25 7.49
C LEU A 10 11.99 0.87 8.97
N ALA A 11 12.72 1.58 9.84
CA ALA A 11 12.68 1.35 11.28
C ALA A 11 11.32 1.70 11.89
N ARG A 12 10.75 2.87 11.52
CA ARG A 12 9.41 3.30 11.93
C ARG A 12 8.34 2.26 11.54
N ASP A 13 8.44 1.76 10.31
CA ASP A 13 7.50 0.81 9.73
C ASP A 13 7.81 -0.65 10.14
N GLN A 14 8.74 -0.84 11.09
CA GLN A 14 9.16 -2.13 11.65
C GLN A 14 9.64 -3.14 10.60
N HIS A 15 10.16 -2.67 9.47
CA HIS A 15 10.50 -3.49 8.31
C HIS A 15 9.30 -4.35 7.83
N ARG A 16 8.11 -3.75 7.77
CA ARG A 16 6.88 -4.39 7.27
C ARG A 16 6.17 -3.49 6.28
N CYS A 17 5.49 -4.13 5.32
CA CYS A 17 4.59 -3.43 4.41
C CYS A 17 3.47 -2.74 5.21
N GLN A 18 3.22 -1.47 4.89
CA GLN A 18 2.17 -0.65 5.52
C GLN A 18 0.84 -0.68 4.75
N ALA A 19 0.75 -1.45 3.66
CA ALA A 19 -0.52 -1.64 2.98
C ALA A 19 -1.52 -2.39 3.90
N PRO A 20 -2.78 -1.95 4.00
CA PRO A 20 -3.77 -2.60 4.85
C PRO A 20 -3.92 -4.09 4.52
N GLY A 21 -3.85 -4.93 5.57
CA GLY A 21 -3.98 -6.39 5.44
C GLY A 21 -2.79 -7.12 4.83
N CYS A 22 -1.68 -6.44 4.54
CA CYS A 22 -0.50 -7.05 3.93
C CYS A 22 0.52 -7.51 5.01
N PRO A 23 0.83 -8.81 5.14
CA PRO A 23 1.77 -9.30 6.15
C PRO A 23 3.23 -9.32 5.68
N HIS A 24 3.54 -8.86 4.46
CA HIS A 24 4.87 -9.01 3.87
C HIS A 24 5.94 -8.19 4.58
N THR A 25 7.09 -8.83 4.82
CA THR A 25 8.29 -8.24 5.46
C THR A 25 9.53 -8.30 4.55
N ARG A 26 9.36 -8.74 3.30
CA ARG A 26 10.44 -8.89 2.31
C ARG A 26 10.14 -8.07 1.07
N PHE A 27 11.18 -7.79 0.30
CA PHE A 27 11.10 -7.01 -0.94
C PHE A 27 10.44 -5.64 -0.69
N LEU A 28 10.96 -4.94 0.32
CA LEU A 28 10.40 -3.68 0.79
C LEU A 28 11.04 -2.50 0.07
N GLU A 29 10.17 -1.60 -0.38
CA GLU A 29 10.49 -0.38 -1.11
C GLU A 29 9.87 0.82 -0.40
N ILE A 30 10.49 1.99 -0.59
CA ILE A 30 9.95 3.25 -0.07
C ILE A 30 9.11 3.90 -1.16
N HIS A 31 7.86 4.16 -0.84
CA HIS A 31 6.89 4.81 -1.70
C HIS A 31 6.63 6.24 -1.24
N HIS A 32 6.57 7.18 -2.19
CA HIS A 32 6.15 8.56 -1.94
C HIS A 32 4.63 8.64 -1.99
N ILE A 33 3.99 9.09 -0.90
CA ILE A 33 2.53 9.24 -0.81
C ILE A 33 2.05 10.31 -1.79
N THR A 34 2.63 11.51 -1.70
CA THR A 34 2.54 12.53 -2.76
C THR A 34 3.67 12.27 -3.76
N PRO A 35 3.36 12.01 -5.04
CA PRO A 35 4.36 11.75 -6.06
C PRO A 35 5.42 12.85 -6.17
N ARG A 36 6.65 12.46 -6.49
CA ARG A 36 7.74 13.42 -6.76
C ARG A 36 7.43 14.36 -7.92
N SER A 37 6.70 13.88 -8.92
CA SER A 37 6.22 14.67 -10.07
C SER A 37 5.25 15.79 -9.68
N GLU A 38 4.55 15.64 -8.55
CA GLU A 38 3.60 16.61 -8.00
C GLU A 38 4.22 17.48 -6.89
N GLY A 39 5.55 17.43 -6.73
CA GLY A 39 6.27 18.20 -5.71
C GLY A 39 6.41 17.52 -4.35
N GLY A 40 6.10 16.22 -4.25
CA GLY A 40 6.21 15.47 -3.00
C GLY A 40 7.60 15.56 -2.33
N PRO A 41 7.69 15.90 -1.03
CA PRO A 41 8.96 16.01 -0.33
C PRO A 41 9.59 14.63 -0.06
N ASN A 42 10.89 14.60 0.22
CA ASN A 42 11.58 13.42 0.78
C ASN A 42 11.49 13.37 2.31
N ALA A 43 10.48 14.00 2.90
CA ALA A 43 10.25 14.02 4.33
C ALA A 43 9.61 12.69 4.77
N GLU A 44 9.91 12.22 5.98
CA GLU A 44 9.48 10.89 6.45
C GLU A 44 7.96 10.72 6.45
N GLU A 45 7.23 11.83 6.64
CA GLU A 45 5.77 11.89 6.68
C GLU A 45 5.16 11.65 5.30
N ASN A 46 5.91 11.94 4.22
CA ASN A 46 5.50 11.68 2.84
C ASN A 46 5.99 10.33 2.31
N LEU A 47 6.61 9.50 3.15
CA LEU A 47 7.20 8.22 2.76
C LEU A 47 6.55 7.07 3.51
N THR A 48 6.32 5.96 2.83
CA THR A 48 5.78 4.73 3.44
C THR A 48 6.48 3.49 2.89
N THR A 49 6.60 2.45 3.71
CA THR A 49 7.18 1.16 3.30
C THR A 49 6.13 0.26 2.67
N LEU A 50 6.34 -0.18 1.44
CA LEU A 50 5.48 -1.15 0.74
C LEU A 50 6.30 -2.34 0.24
N CYS A 51 5.69 -3.53 0.17
CA CYS A 51 6.30 -4.62 -0.60
C CYS A 51 6.15 -4.34 -2.10
N SER A 52 7.00 -4.92 -2.95
CA SER A 52 6.97 -4.66 -4.39
C SER A 52 5.59 -4.84 -5.03
N ALA A 53 4.81 -5.85 -4.64
CA ALA A 53 3.45 -6.04 -5.14
C ALA A 53 2.50 -4.89 -4.75
N CYS A 54 2.58 -4.39 -3.51
CA CYS A 54 1.78 -3.26 -3.07
C CYS A 54 2.29 -1.94 -3.65
N HIS A 55 3.60 -1.82 -3.87
CA HIS A 55 4.22 -0.65 -4.46
C HIS A 55 3.76 -0.45 -5.91
N GLN A 56 3.76 -1.51 -6.72
CA GLN A 56 3.23 -1.45 -8.10
C GLN A 56 1.74 -1.09 -8.11
N ARG A 57 0.93 -1.74 -7.26
CA ARG A 57 -0.50 -1.42 -7.09
C ARG A 57 -0.77 0.02 -6.66
N ALA A 58 0.16 0.69 -5.99
CA ALA A 58 -0.01 2.09 -5.58
C ALA A 58 0.18 3.05 -6.77
N HIS A 59 1.01 2.69 -7.75
CA HIS A 59 1.18 3.43 -9.00
C HIS A 59 0.04 3.16 -9.99
N ASP A 60 -0.46 1.93 -10.00
CA ASP A 60 -1.68 1.55 -10.72
C ASP A 60 -2.90 2.09 -9.97
N LYS A 61 -3.22 3.39 -10.18
CA LYS A 61 -4.36 4.12 -9.58
C LYS A 61 -5.50 3.17 -9.14
N PRO A 62 -6.00 3.24 -7.89
CA PRO A 62 -7.18 2.48 -7.52
C PRO A 62 -8.32 2.89 -8.44
N LYS A 63 -8.76 1.97 -9.29
CA LYS A 63 -10.12 2.02 -9.81
C LYS A 63 -11.00 2.06 -8.55
N PRO A 64 -11.97 2.98 -8.40
CA PRO A 64 -12.86 2.94 -7.26
C PRO A 64 -13.38 1.51 -7.18
N THR A 65 -13.02 0.81 -6.11
CA THR A 65 -13.50 -0.55 -5.88
C THR A 65 -14.99 -0.39 -5.75
N ARG A 66 -15.70 -0.67 -6.83
CA ARG A 66 -17.15 -0.75 -6.87
C ARG A 66 -17.52 -1.63 -5.69
N GLU A 67 -18.11 -0.98 -4.69
CA GLU A 67 -18.52 -1.59 -3.43
C GLU A 67 -19.18 -2.92 -3.75
N LYS A 68 -18.56 -4.02 -3.30
CA LYS A 68 -19.19 -5.34 -3.42
C LYS A 68 -20.35 -5.32 -2.45
N ASN A 69 -21.50 -4.85 -2.93
CA ASN A 69 -22.79 -5.13 -2.31
C ASN A 69 -22.89 -6.65 -2.25
N HIS A 70 -22.63 -7.19 -1.06
CA HIS A 70 -22.72 -8.59 -0.75
C HIS A 70 -24.20 -8.96 -0.81
N GLN A 71 -24.67 -9.36 -1.99
CA GLN A 71 -25.88 -10.15 -2.12
C GLN A 71 -25.50 -11.59 -1.80
N PRO A 72 -25.99 -12.19 -0.70
CA PRO A 72 -26.03 -13.63 -0.64
C PRO A 72 -27.15 -14.08 -1.58
N GLY A 73 -26.74 -14.54 -2.76
CA GLY A 73 -27.64 -15.20 -3.70
C GLY A 73 -28.21 -16.49 -3.12
N ALA A 74 -29.46 -16.75 -3.50
CA ALA A 74 -30.09 -18.03 -3.76
C ALA A 74 -29.68 -19.26 -2.92
N ASN A 75 -30.68 -19.88 -2.28
CA ASN A 75 -30.65 -21.32 -2.00
C ASN A 75 -32.00 -21.96 -2.40
N PRO A 76 -32.10 -23.28 -2.63
CA PRO A 76 -32.69 -23.84 -3.83
C PRO A 76 -33.97 -24.62 -3.48
N LYS A 77 -34.62 -25.11 -4.53
CA LYS A 77 -35.71 -26.11 -4.60
C LYS A 77 -35.97 -26.98 -3.35
N GLY A 78 -37.25 -27.13 -2.98
CA GLY A 78 -37.83 -28.45 -2.65
C GLY A 78 -38.69 -28.56 -1.38
N ARG A 79 -40.02 -28.48 -1.53
CA ARG A 79 -41.00 -29.57 -1.33
C ARG A 79 -42.38 -29.10 -1.77
#